data_AF-A0A8T3BLC2-F1
#
_entry.id   AF-A0A8T3BLC2-F1
#
_cell.length_a   1.000
_cell.length_b   1.000
_cell.length_c   1.000
_cell.angle_alpha   90.00
_cell.angle_beta   90.00
_cell.angle_gamma   90.00
#
_symmetry.space_group_name_H-M   'P 1'
#
loop_
_entity.id
_entity.type
_entity.pdbx_description
1 polymer ?
#
loop_
_entity_poly.entity_id
_entity_poly.type
_entity_poly.pdbx_seq_one_letter_code
_entity_poly.pdbx_strand_id
1 'polypeptide(L)'
;MSNTYSIWPVILVPYNMPPRSGMKQSSFILSLIIPGEKSPENDIDIYLKPLIHELQQLWQGVQCYDVASGENFMMRAALLWTINDFPAYGMLSGWSTKDRFACPYCANNT
;
A
#
# COMPACT_ATOMS: atom_id res chain seq x y z
N MET A 1 -25.11 -2.16 -20.47
CA MET A 1 -24.12 -1.09 -20.27
C MET A 1 -23.09 -1.61 -19.29
N SER A 2 -21.90 -2.02 -19.75
CA SER A 2 -20.81 -2.37 -18.83
C SER A 2 -20.22 -1.06 -18.31
N ASN A 3 -20.29 -0.85 -17.01
CA ASN A 3 -19.68 0.32 -16.40
C ASN A 3 -18.15 0.16 -16.52
N THR A 4 -17.50 0.89 -17.43
CA THR A 4 -16.03 0.88 -17.64
C THR A 4 -15.34 1.74 -16.58
N TYR A 5 -15.61 1.44 -15.31
CA TYR A 5 -15.06 2.18 -14.19
C TYR A 5 -14.14 1.27 -13.40
N SER A 6 -12.87 1.66 -13.28
CA SER A 6 -11.88 0.97 -12.48
C SER A 6 -11.71 1.67 -11.13
N ILE A 7 -11.43 0.89 -10.09
CA ILE A 7 -11.15 1.41 -8.76
C ILE A 7 -9.87 0.74 -8.28
N TRP A 8 -8.92 1.56 -7.82
CA TRP A 8 -7.64 1.10 -7.30
C TRP A 8 -7.57 1.40 -5.81
N PRO A 9 -7.90 0.43 -4.94
CA PRO A 9 -7.82 0.61 -3.50
C PRO A 9 -6.38 0.41 -3.00
N VAL A 10 -5.95 1.25 -2.06
CA VAL A 10 -4.71 1.05 -1.30
C VAL A 10 -5.09 0.69 0.13
N ILE A 11 -4.81 -0.56 0.51
CA ILE A 11 -5.20 -1.13 1.80
C ILE A 11 -3.93 -1.35 2.64
N LEU A 12 -3.94 -0.82 3.85
CA LEU A 12 -2.94 -1.13 4.87
C LEU A 12 -3.48 -2.25 5.77
N VAL A 13 -2.59 -3.17 6.14
CA VAL A 13 -2.91 -4.26 7.06
C VAL A 13 -1.92 -4.26 8.22
N PRO A 14 -2.37 -4.16 9.48
CA PRO A 14 -1.49 -4.20 10.63
C PRO A 14 -0.98 -5.63 10.88
N TYR A 15 0.35 -5.79 10.90
CA TYR A 15 1.02 -7.09 11.06
C TYR A 15 1.39 -7.43 12.52
N ASN A 16 1.01 -6.59 13.48
CA ASN A 16 1.24 -6.81 14.91
C ASN A 16 0.29 -7.86 15.53
N MET A 17 -0.82 -8.18 14.86
CA MET A 17 -1.80 -9.15 15.33
C MET A 17 -1.53 -10.56 14.80
N PRO A 18 -1.99 -11.61 15.52
CA PRO A 18 -1.94 -12.98 14.99
C PRO A 18 -2.60 -13.08 13.61
N PRO A 19 -2.11 -13.95 12.69
CA PRO A 19 -2.58 -13.99 11.30
C PRO A 19 -4.10 -14.15 11.15
N ARG A 20 -4.74 -14.95 12.01
CA ARG A 20 -6.20 -15.16 12.01
C ARG A 20 -7.01 -13.90 12.32
N SER A 21 -6.44 -12.94 13.04
CA SER A 21 -7.08 -11.68 13.40
C SER A 21 -6.68 -10.57 12.44
N GLY A 22 -5.39 -10.46 12.12
CA GLY A 22 -4.86 -9.41 11.22
C GLY A 22 -5.36 -9.53 9.77
N MET A 23 -5.64 -10.74 9.28
CA MET A 23 -6.15 -10.97 7.92
C MET A 23 -7.68 -10.92 7.81
N LYS A 24 -8.40 -10.53 8.88
CA LYS A 24 -9.84 -10.27 8.79
C LYS A 24 -10.07 -8.94 8.08
N GLN A 25 -11.13 -8.87 7.29
CA GLN A 25 -11.55 -7.63 6.62
C GLN A 25 -11.73 -6.45 7.60
N SER A 26 -12.14 -6.72 8.83
CA SER A 26 -12.28 -5.70 9.89
C SER A 26 -10.96 -5.05 10.32
N SER A 27 -9.82 -5.67 10.00
CA SER A 27 -8.49 -5.17 10.32
C SER A 27 -7.88 -4.37 9.16
N PHE A 28 -8.54 -4.34 8.00
CA PHE A 28 -8.07 -3.61 6.83
C PHE A 28 -8.33 -2.12 7.00
N ILE A 29 -7.30 -1.32 6.82
CA ILE A 29 -7.38 0.13 6.84
C ILE A 29 -7.37 0.59 5.38
N LEU A 30 -8.51 1.05 4.90
CA LEU A 30 -8.60 1.63 3.56
C LEU A 30 -7.98 3.03 3.58
N SER A 31 -6.76 3.14 3.05
CA SER A 31 -6.01 4.39 3.08
C SER A 31 -6.36 5.32 1.93
N LEU A 32 -6.49 4.77 0.71
CA LEU A 32 -6.77 5.53 -0.50
C LEU A 32 -7.71 4.75 -1.40
N ILE A 33 -8.57 5.48 -2.11
CA ILE A 33 -9.35 4.98 -3.24
C ILE A 33 -8.99 5.88 -4.42
N ILE A 34 -8.42 5.30 -5.47
CA ILE A 34 -8.09 6.03 -6.69
C ILE A 34 -9.13 5.65 -7.75
N PRO A 35 -10.14 6.51 -8.00
CA PRO A 35 -11.13 6.28 -9.03
C PRO A 35 -10.59 6.63 -10.42
N GLY A 36 -10.95 5.84 -11.43
CA GLY A 36 -10.65 6.22 -12.82
C GLY A 36 -11.08 5.16 -13.82
N GLU A 37 -11.42 5.58 -15.03
CA GLU A 37 -11.69 4.62 -16.12
C GLU A 37 -10.42 3.84 -16.52
N LYS A 38 -9.24 4.39 -16.21
CA LYS A 38 -7.93 3.84 -16.55
C LYS A 38 -7.06 3.67 -15.30
N SER A 39 -6.04 2.82 -15.45
CA SER A 39 -4.99 2.65 -14.45
C SER A 39 -4.26 3.97 -14.16
N PRO A 40 -3.82 4.23 -12.91
CA PRO A 40 -3.03 5.42 -12.60
C PRO A 40 -1.65 5.43 -13.27
N GLU A 41 -1.12 4.27 -13.69
CA GLU A 41 0.16 4.14 -14.39
C GLU A 41 1.28 4.97 -13.74
N ASN A 42 1.81 5.95 -14.46
CA ASN A 42 2.91 6.80 -14.02
C ASN A 42 2.51 7.82 -12.95
N ASP A 43 1.20 8.08 -12.75
CA ASP A 43 0.70 9.06 -11.78
C ASP A 43 0.45 8.44 -10.40
N ILE A 44 0.74 7.14 -10.21
CA ILE A 44 0.48 6.43 -8.95
C ILE A 44 1.24 7.07 -7.76
N ASP A 45 2.42 7.62 -8.01
CA ASP A 45 3.26 8.29 -7.03
C ASP A 45 2.60 9.58 -6.49
N ILE A 46 1.90 10.32 -7.34
CA ILE A 46 1.13 11.51 -6.97
C ILE A 46 0.04 11.14 -5.96
N TYR A 47 -0.70 10.06 -6.23
CA TYR A 47 -1.76 9.60 -5.33
C TYR A 47 -1.23 9.03 -4.01
N LEU A 48 -0.07 8.38 -4.02
CA LEU A 48 0.53 7.78 -2.82
C LEU A 48 1.24 8.79 -1.92
N LYS A 49 1.57 9.98 -2.42
CA LYS A 49 2.27 11.03 -1.68
C LYS A 49 1.71 11.32 -0.27
N PRO A 50 0.39 11.52 -0.06
CA PRO A 50 -0.16 11.74 1.29
C PRO A 50 0.08 10.54 2.21
N LEU A 51 -0.13 9.32 1.72
CA LEU A 51 0.10 8.10 2.48
C LEU A 51 1.58 7.94 2.87
N ILE A 52 2.50 8.18 1.93
CA ILE A 52 3.94 8.12 2.18
C ILE A 52 4.34 9.13 3.26
N HIS A 53 3.79 10.34 3.23
CA HIS A 53 4.04 11.36 4.24
C HIS A 53 3.57 10.91 5.64
N GLU A 54 2.37 10.35 5.77
CA GLU A 54 1.86 9.82 7.04
C GLU A 54 2.69 8.62 7.54
N LEU A 55 3.11 7.72 6.66
CA LEU A 55 4.01 6.61 7.01
C LEU A 55 5.37 7.11 7.51
N GLN A 56 5.90 8.19 6.93
CA GLN A 56 7.14 8.82 7.41
C GLN A 56 6.95 9.45 8.79
N GLN A 57 5.81 10.09 9.06
CA GLN A 57 5.48 10.60 10.39
C GLN A 57 5.40 9.46 11.41
N LEU A 58 4.73 8.36 11.06
CA LEU A 58 4.66 7.16 11.90
C LEU A 58 6.03 6.52 12.14
N TRP A 59 6.95 6.59 11.18
CA TRP A 59 8.31 6.10 11.37
C TRP A 59 9.08 6.92 12.43
N GLN A 60 8.95 8.25 12.39
CA GLN A 60 9.56 9.14 13.41
C GLN A 60 8.88 8.97 14.77
N GLY A 61 7.57 8.78 14.76
CA GLY A 61 6.71 8.60 15.91
C GLY A 61 5.69 9.72 16.05
N VAL A 62 4.47 9.34 16.44
CA VAL A 62 3.35 10.26 16.69
C VAL A 62 2.83 10.02 18.10
N GLN A 63 2.57 11.09 18.84
CA GLN A 63 1.95 10.97 20.17
C GLN A 63 0.50 10.50 20.00
N CYS A 64 0.18 9.36 20.61
CA CYS A 64 -1.14 8.72 20.53
C CYS A 64 -1.65 8.44 21.95
N TYR A 65 -2.94 8.62 22.17
CA TYR A 65 -3.58 8.32 23.44
C TYR A 65 -4.07 6.88 23.44
N ASP A 66 -3.62 6.08 24.40
CA ASP A 66 -4.13 4.73 24.63
C ASP A 66 -5.25 4.75 25.68
N VAL A 67 -6.46 4.39 25.23
CA VAL A 67 -7.65 4.36 26.09
C VAL A 67 -7.55 3.25 27.14
N ALA A 68 -6.82 2.16 26.88
CA ALA A 68 -6.72 1.04 27.81
C ALA A 68 -5.83 1.37 29.02
N SER A 69 -4.70 2.04 28.79
CA SER A 69 -3.80 2.51 29.86
C SER A 69 -4.21 3.87 30.43
N GLY A 70 -4.94 4.70 29.66
CA GLY A 70 -5.27 6.07 30.03
C GLY A 70 -4.08 7.04 29.87
N GLU A 71 -3.06 6.65 29.11
CA GLU A 71 -1.82 7.40 28.96
C GLU A 71 -1.49 7.68 27.49
N ASN A 72 -0.69 8.73 27.27
CA ASN A 72 -0.13 9.00 25.95
C ASN A 72 1.14 8.16 25.75
N PHE A 73 1.28 7.54 24.59
CA PHE A 73 2.50 6.84 24.18
C PHE A 73 2.98 7.34 22.82
N MET A 74 4.26 7.08 22.52
CA MET A 74 4.83 7.38 21.21
C MET A 74 4.57 6.20 20.27
N MET A 75 3.59 6.34 19.38
CA MET A 75 3.26 5.31 18.40
C MET A 75 4.23 5.38 17.23
N ARG A 76 4.83 4.24 16.89
CA ARG A 76 5.64 4.08 15.68
C ARG A 76 5.13 2.93 14.83
N ALA A 77 5.24 3.08 13.52
CA ALA A 77 4.94 2.01 12.57
C ALA A 77 6.01 1.95 11.46
N ALA A 78 6.20 0.75 10.92
CA ALA A 78 7.10 0.49 9.81
C ALA A 78 6.34 -0.24 8.70
N LEU A 79 6.56 0.16 7.45
CA LEU A 79 6.08 -0.57 6.28
C LEU A 79 7.03 -1.75 6.01
N LEU A 80 6.51 -2.98 6.01
CA LEU A 80 7.33 -4.17 5.78
C LEU A 80 7.51 -4.48 4.28
N TRP A 81 6.40 -4.58 3.54
CA TRP A 81 6.39 -4.83 2.10
C TRP A 81 5.04 -4.44 1.49
N THR A 82 5.01 -4.29 0.16
CA THR A 82 3.77 -4.14 -0.61
C THR A 82 3.29 -5.50 -1.09
N ILE A 83 1.98 -5.69 -1.16
CA ILE A 83 1.35 -6.84 -1.82
C ILE A 83 0.60 -6.29 -3.02
N ASN A 84 1.03 -6.67 -4.20
CA ASN A 84 0.53 -6.13 -5.44
C ASN A 84 0.45 -7.26 -6.47
N ASP A 85 -0.47 -7.13 -7.41
CA ASP A 85 -0.44 -7.96 -8.61
C ASP A 85 0.73 -7.53 -9.52
N PHE A 86 0.87 -8.23 -10.64
CA PHE A 86 1.99 -8.00 -11.55
C PHE A 86 1.94 -6.64 -12.27
N PRO A 87 0.79 -6.16 -12.77
CA PRO A 87 0.69 -4.80 -13.30
C PRO A 87 1.04 -3.72 -12.27
N ALA A 88 0.48 -3.79 -11.06
CA ALA A 88 0.77 -2.81 -10.01
C ALA A 88 2.23 -2.85 -9.54
N TYR A 89 2.88 -4.03 -9.58
CA TYR A 89 4.31 -4.13 -9.34
C TYR A 89 5.10 -3.19 -10.25
N GLY A 90 4.81 -3.19 -11.56
CA GLY A 90 5.53 -2.37 -12.53
C GLY A 90 5.33 -0.88 -12.27
N MET A 91 4.12 -0.48 -11.90
CA MET A 91 3.81 0.92 -11.55
C MET A 91 4.55 1.38 -10.30
N LEU A 92 4.59 0.55 -9.25
CA LEU A 92 5.20 0.91 -7.96
C LEU A 92 6.72 0.82 -7.96
N SER A 93 7.29 -0.16 -8.68
CA SER A 93 8.75 -0.40 -8.69
C SER A 93 9.48 0.38 -9.79
N GLY A 94 8.75 0.89 -10.79
CA GLY A 94 9.34 1.41 -12.04
C GLY A 94 9.93 0.33 -12.94
N TRP A 95 9.76 -0.95 -12.61
CA TRP A 95 10.24 -2.07 -13.42
C TRP A 95 9.32 -2.33 -14.61
N SER A 96 9.90 -2.65 -15.78
CA SER A 96 9.11 -3.08 -16.93
C SER A 96 8.51 -4.45 -16.64
N THR A 97 7.19 -4.54 -16.51
CA THR A 97 6.45 -5.80 -16.41
C THR A 97 6.00 -6.32 -17.77
N LYS A 98 6.49 -5.71 -18.85
CA LYS A 98 6.18 -6.04 -20.24
C LYS A 98 7.42 -6.53 -20.98
N ASP A 99 7.16 -7.37 -21.98
CA ASP A 99 8.15 -7.88 -22.93
C ASP A 99 9.33 -8.62 -22.28
N ARG A 100 10.51 -8.55 -22.91
CA ARG A 100 11.68 -9.36 -22.56
C ARG A 100 12.15 -9.19 -21.11
N PHE A 101 11.94 -8.00 -20.54
CA PHE A 101 12.39 -7.65 -19.18
C PHE A 101 11.30 -7.83 -18.12
N ALA A 102 10.16 -8.46 -18.43
CA ALA A 102 9.06 -8.60 -17.50
C ALA A 102 9.45 -9.23 -16.15
N CYS A 103 10.31 -10.24 -16.17
CA CYS A 103 10.76 -10.93 -14.96
C CYS A 103 11.88 -10.14 -14.25
N PRO A 104 11.66 -9.55 -13.06
CA PRO A 104 12.70 -8.80 -12.34
C PRO A 104 13.85 -9.69 -11.87
N TYR A 105 13.59 -10.98 -11.65
CA TYR A 105 14.60 -11.96 -11.25
C TYR A 105 15.48 -12.42 -12.42
N CYS A 106 14.91 -12.49 -13.62
CA CYS A 106 15.56 -13.01 -14.81
C CYS A 106 16.30 -11.89 -15.56
N ALA A 107 15.78 -10.66 -15.51
CA ALA A 107 16.31 -9.48 -16.18
C ALA A 107 16.62 -9.74 -17.67
N ASN A 108 17.90 -9.78 -18.05
CA ASN A 108 18.33 -9.99 -19.44
C ASN A 108 18.63 -11.46 -19.78
N ASN A 109 18.41 -12.38 -18.84
CA ASN A 109 18.68 -13.81 -19.02
C ASN A 109 17.47 -14.59 -19.60
N THR A 110 16.52 -13.85 -20.17
CA THR A 110 15.38 -14.33 -20.98
C THR A 110 15.71 -14.29 -22.47
#